data_AF-A0A327NF42-F1
#
_entry.id   AF-A0A327NF42-F1
#
_cell.length_a   1.000
_cell.length_b   1.000
_cell.length_c   1.000
_cell.angle_alpha   90.00
_cell.angle_beta   90.00
_cell.angle_gamma   90.00
#
_symmetry.space_group_name_H-M   'P 1'
#
loop_
_entity.id
_entity.type
_entity.pdbx_description
1 polymer ?
#
loop_
_entity_poly.entity_id
_entity_poly.type
_entity_poly.pdbx_seq_one_letter_code
_entity_poly.pdbx_strand_id
1 'polypeptide(L)'
;MKQFLYLLLAACLFPLISPAQTAKVPIDYLQVPGPILFEQTAYHLAWSSHPTATFYKQEYIAKGDDPSRFKTMLFFDLLKSSGPVKDVVEAKVAELKKLKESNPLVNYQITVMPKTGEYLLDFLLSQVAPDGKSQSIVERNVYRYKQFSDPSGKKGILLFG
;
A
#
# COMPACT_ATOMS: atom_id res chain seq x y z
N MET A 1 -24.69 17.98 -25.05
CA MET A 1 -24.05 18.48 -23.82
C MET A 1 -24.76 17.87 -22.61
N LYS A 2 -24.00 17.34 -21.64
CA LYS A 2 -24.45 16.60 -20.42
C LYS A 2 -24.83 15.11 -20.55
N GLN A 3 -24.07 14.28 -21.27
CA GLN A 3 -24.08 12.81 -21.02
C GLN A 3 -22.71 12.10 -21.18
N PHE A 4 -21.62 12.82 -21.45
CA PHE A 4 -20.28 12.21 -21.65
C PHE A 4 -19.37 12.23 -20.40
N LEU A 5 -19.93 12.28 -19.18
CA LEU A 5 -19.15 12.38 -17.92
C LEU A 5 -19.27 11.15 -17.00
N TYR A 6 -19.58 9.96 -17.52
CA TYR A 6 -19.68 8.74 -16.70
C TYR A 6 -19.00 7.53 -17.34
N LEU A 7 -17.77 7.70 -17.80
CA LEU A 7 -16.94 6.60 -18.30
C LEU A 7 -15.51 6.71 -17.75
N LEU A 8 -15.36 6.80 -16.43
CA LEU A 8 -14.06 6.67 -15.75
C LEU A 8 -14.16 6.17 -14.29
N LEU A 9 -15.23 5.45 -13.94
CA LEU A 9 -15.43 4.94 -12.58
C LEU A 9 -15.93 3.49 -12.57
N ALA A 10 -15.28 2.60 -13.31
CA ALA A 10 -15.58 1.17 -13.24
C ALA A 10 -14.42 0.31 -13.79
N ALA A 11 -13.22 0.40 -13.21
CA ALA A 11 -12.16 -0.58 -13.45
C ALA A 11 -11.05 -0.50 -12.38
N CYS A 12 -11.39 -0.66 -11.10
CA CYS A 12 -10.44 -1.07 -10.06
C CYS A 12 -11.15 -2.01 -9.07
N LEU A 13 -11.84 -3.02 -9.61
CA LEU A 13 -12.01 -4.29 -8.91
C LEU A 13 -10.65 -5.01 -9.07
N PHE A 14 -9.69 -4.72 -8.19
CA PHE A 14 -8.58 -5.64 -7.98
C PHE A 14 -9.17 -6.85 -7.25
N PRO A 15 -9.28 -8.05 -7.87
CA PRO A 15 -9.40 -9.24 -7.05
C PRO A 15 -8.18 -9.28 -6.12
N LEU A 16 -8.42 -9.53 -4.83
CA LEU A 16 -7.41 -9.88 -3.81
C LEU A 16 -6.67 -11.20 -4.12
N ILE A 17 -6.71 -11.66 -5.36
CA ILE A 17 -5.85 -12.72 -5.85
C ILE A 17 -4.52 -12.03 -6.16
N SER A 18 -3.62 -12.03 -5.18
CA SER A 18 -2.20 -11.82 -5.45
C SER A 18 -1.82 -12.79 -6.57
N PRO A 19 -1.51 -12.35 -7.81
CA PRO A 19 -0.86 -13.24 -8.76
C PRO A 19 0.34 -13.84 -8.03
N ALA A 20 0.39 -15.17 -7.98
CA ALA A 20 1.47 -15.92 -7.36
C ALA A 20 2.79 -15.22 -7.67
N GLN A 21 3.45 -14.68 -6.64
CA GLN A 21 4.64 -13.88 -6.79
C GLN A 21 5.67 -14.75 -7.50
N THR A 22 5.90 -14.47 -8.78
CA THR A 22 6.83 -15.26 -9.59
C THR A 22 8.23 -15.14 -8.98
N ALA A 23 9.01 -16.23 -8.96
CA ALA A 23 10.38 -16.30 -8.44
C ALA A 23 11.43 -15.45 -9.23
N LYS A 24 11.00 -14.34 -9.82
CA LYS A 24 11.85 -13.38 -10.50
C LYS A 24 12.53 -12.50 -9.45
N VAL A 25 13.81 -12.20 -9.68
CA VAL A 25 14.54 -11.22 -8.89
C VAL A 25 13.80 -9.88 -8.95
N PRO A 26 13.44 -9.26 -7.80
CA PRO A 26 12.72 -8.01 -7.79
C PRO A 26 13.60 -6.87 -8.32
N ILE A 27 12.97 -5.90 -8.98
CA ILE A 27 13.62 -4.70 -9.52
C ILE A 27 13.51 -3.60 -8.49
N ASP A 28 14.64 -2.99 -8.13
CA ASP A 28 14.66 -1.81 -7.28
C ASP A 28 14.40 -0.54 -8.12
N TYR A 29 13.12 -0.23 -8.32
CA TYR A 29 12.67 0.96 -9.03
C TYR A 29 12.97 2.26 -8.29
N LEU A 30 13.00 2.20 -6.95
CA LEU A 30 13.13 3.35 -6.05
C LEU A 30 14.57 3.58 -5.59
N GLN A 31 15.48 2.66 -5.92
CA GLN A 31 16.90 2.72 -5.56
C GLN A 31 17.12 2.87 -4.04
N VAL A 32 16.32 2.15 -3.25
CA VAL A 32 16.40 2.22 -1.78
C VAL A 32 17.58 1.36 -1.33
N PRO A 33 18.61 1.95 -0.68
CA PRO A 33 19.75 1.18 -0.20
C PRO A 33 19.30 0.12 0.80
N GLY A 34 19.62 -1.15 0.51
CA GLY A 34 19.23 -2.30 1.33
C GLY A 34 20.40 -2.95 2.08
N PRO A 35 20.12 -3.76 3.12
CA PRO A 35 18.80 -3.97 3.72
C PRO A 35 18.33 -2.78 4.55
N ILE A 36 17.02 -2.68 4.74
CA ILE A 36 16.41 -1.68 5.63
C ILE A 36 16.42 -2.23 7.05
N LEU A 37 17.07 -1.53 7.97
CA LEU A 37 17.09 -1.90 9.38
C LEU A 37 15.93 -1.20 10.11
N PHE A 38 15.00 -1.98 10.65
CA PHE A 38 13.87 -1.49 11.43
C PHE A 38 13.63 -2.39 12.64
N GLU A 39 13.55 -1.81 13.84
CA GLU A 39 13.38 -2.56 15.10
C GLU A 39 14.33 -3.77 15.21
N GLN A 40 15.62 -3.57 14.89
CA GLN A 40 16.67 -4.59 14.89
C GLN A 40 16.50 -5.72 13.86
N THR A 41 15.52 -5.62 12.96
CA THR A 41 15.28 -6.58 11.88
C THR A 41 15.74 -6.01 10.54
N ALA A 42 16.48 -6.82 9.78
CA ALA A 42 16.92 -6.47 8.43
C ALA A 42 15.89 -6.96 7.39
N TYR A 43 15.32 -6.01 6.66
CA TYR A 43 14.33 -6.25 5.60
C TYR A 43 14.99 -6.14 4.22
N HIS A 44 14.80 -7.15 3.40
CA HIS A 44 15.37 -7.26 2.06
C HIS A 44 14.26 -7.16 1.01
N LEU A 45 14.56 -6.50 -0.11
CA LEU A 45 13.63 -6.40 -1.23
C LEU A 45 13.24 -7.81 -1.70
N ALA A 46 11.95 -8.11 -1.60
CA ALA A 46 11.41 -9.43 -1.92
C ALA A 46 10.46 -9.38 -3.12
N TRP A 47 9.76 -8.26 -3.30
CA TRP A 47 8.85 -8.07 -4.42
C TRP A 47 8.81 -6.60 -4.86
N SER A 48 8.49 -6.39 -6.13
CA SER A 48 8.38 -5.06 -6.72
C SER A 48 7.39 -5.06 -7.88
N SER A 49 6.71 -3.94 -8.12
CA SER A 49 5.84 -3.76 -9.28
C SER A 49 5.81 -2.32 -9.76
N HIS A 50 5.61 -2.15 -11.06
CA HIS A 50 5.39 -0.87 -11.73
C HIS A 50 4.15 -0.97 -12.62
N PRO A 51 2.93 -1.03 -12.04
CA PRO A 51 1.72 -1.38 -12.78
C PRO A 51 1.22 -0.28 -13.72
N THR A 52 1.62 0.97 -13.47
CA THR A 52 1.31 2.13 -14.32
C THR A 52 2.54 3.01 -14.43
N ALA A 53 2.63 3.87 -15.44
CA ALA A 53 3.75 4.80 -15.62
C ALA A 53 4.01 5.75 -14.43
N THR A 54 3.03 5.88 -13.52
CA THR A 54 3.09 6.79 -12.37
C THR A 54 3.16 6.09 -11.03
N PHE A 55 3.07 4.76 -10.97
CA PHE A 55 2.97 4.05 -9.69
C PHE A 55 4.04 2.97 -9.55
N TYR A 56 4.74 3.00 -8.43
CA TYR A 56 5.81 2.05 -8.09
C TYR A 56 5.49 1.43 -6.73
N LYS A 57 5.78 0.13 -6.59
CA LYS A 57 5.59 -0.65 -5.37
C LYS A 57 6.83 -1.46 -5.10
N GLN A 58 7.28 -1.51 -3.85
CA GLN A 58 8.37 -2.38 -3.39
C GLN A 58 8.05 -2.91 -1.99
N GLU A 59 8.13 -4.23 -1.83
CA GLU A 59 7.89 -4.94 -0.58
C GLU A 59 9.19 -5.59 -0.10
N TYR A 60 9.42 -5.49 1.20
CA TYR A 60 10.61 -5.96 1.87
C TYR A 60 10.21 -6.85 3.03
N ILE A 61 10.80 -8.03 3.12
CA ILE A 61 10.52 -9.00 4.19
C ILE A 61 11.81 -9.36 4.91
N ALA A 62 11.68 -9.90 6.11
CA ALA A 62 12.81 -10.41 6.86
C ALA A 62 13.52 -11.53 6.09
N LYS A 63 14.85 -11.61 6.19
CA LYS A 63 15.62 -12.65 5.51
C LYS A 63 15.13 -14.04 5.91
N GLY A 64 14.74 -14.85 4.92
CA GLY A 64 14.27 -16.22 5.12
C GLY A 64 12.76 -16.38 5.25
N ASP A 65 12.00 -15.28 5.33
CA ASP A 65 10.54 -15.33 5.22
C ASP A 65 10.11 -15.70 3.80
N ASP A 66 8.98 -16.39 3.69
CA ASP A 66 8.32 -16.67 2.42
C ASP A 66 7.50 -15.42 2.03
N PRO A 67 7.68 -14.86 0.83
CA PRO A 67 6.86 -13.73 0.38
C PRO A 67 5.34 -14.01 0.34
N SER A 68 4.93 -15.29 0.26
CA SER A 68 3.53 -15.72 0.39
C SER A 68 3.09 -15.92 1.86
N ARG A 69 4.03 -15.96 2.81
CA ARG A 69 3.79 -16.15 4.23
C ARG A 69 4.89 -15.53 5.10
N PHE A 70 4.75 -14.24 5.38
CA PHE A 70 5.66 -13.49 6.26
C PHE A 70 4.96 -13.06 7.56
N LYS A 71 5.74 -12.74 8.59
CA LYS A 71 5.21 -12.21 9.86
C LYS A 71 5.11 -10.69 9.86
N THR A 72 6.07 -10.04 9.22
CA THR A 72 6.17 -8.59 9.10
C THR A 72 6.71 -8.23 7.73
N MET A 73 6.20 -7.15 7.15
CA MET A 73 6.64 -6.60 5.89
C MET A 73 6.82 -5.09 6.05
N LEU A 74 7.84 -4.54 5.40
CA LEU A 74 7.90 -3.12 5.11
C LEU A 74 7.61 -2.93 3.63
N PHE A 75 6.98 -1.83 3.24
CA PHE A 75 6.83 -1.51 1.83
C PHE A 75 6.94 -0.02 1.55
N PHE A 76 7.27 0.28 0.29
CA PHE A 76 7.21 1.63 -0.27
C PHE A 76 6.35 1.63 -1.51
N ASP A 77 5.36 2.49 -1.50
CA ASP A 77 4.55 2.82 -2.67
C ASP A 77 4.84 4.28 -3.05
N LEU A 78 5.18 4.54 -4.32
CA LEU A 78 5.39 5.89 -4.83
C LEU A 78 4.41 6.18 -5.96
N LEU A 79 3.55 7.18 -5.76
CA LEU A 79 2.68 7.74 -6.77
C LEU A 79 3.24 9.06 -7.29
N LYS A 80 3.63 9.13 -8.55
CA LYS A 80 3.97 10.38 -9.24
C LYS A 80 2.69 11.21 -9.40
N SER A 81 2.58 12.28 -8.63
CA SER A 81 1.42 13.17 -8.59
C SER A 81 1.80 14.51 -7.97
N SER A 82 1.19 15.58 -8.47
CA SER A 82 1.24 16.92 -7.87
C SER A 82 0.03 17.23 -6.99
N GLY A 83 -0.90 16.29 -6.85
CA GLY A 83 -2.08 16.42 -6.01
C GLY A 83 -1.75 16.39 -4.51
N PRO A 84 -2.71 16.78 -3.66
CA PRO A 84 -2.49 16.79 -2.22
C PRO A 84 -2.47 15.36 -1.64
N VAL A 85 -1.65 15.13 -0.62
CA VAL A 85 -1.55 13.85 0.10
C VAL A 85 -2.91 13.39 0.64
N LYS A 86 -3.74 14.35 1.08
CA LYS A 86 -5.08 14.12 1.61
C LYS A 86 -5.97 13.32 0.67
N ASP A 87 -5.93 13.59 -0.64
CA ASP A 87 -6.81 12.93 -1.61
C ASP A 87 -6.48 11.43 -1.71
N VAL A 88 -5.21 11.06 -1.62
CA VAL A 88 -4.76 9.65 -1.62
C VAL A 88 -5.20 8.94 -0.34
N VAL A 89 -5.08 9.63 0.81
CA VAL A 89 -5.54 9.11 2.11
C VAL A 89 -7.06 8.90 2.08
N GLU A 90 -7.82 9.86 1.56
CA GLU A 90 -9.28 9.76 1.46
C GLU A 90 -9.73 8.65 0.52
N ALA A 91 -9.01 8.42 -0.59
CA ALA A 91 -9.26 7.28 -1.46
C ALA A 91 -9.09 5.94 -0.71
N LYS A 92 -8.01 5.79 0.07
CA LYS A 92 -7.80 4.57 0.89
C LYS A 92 -8.86 4.44 1.99
N VAL A 93 -9.24 5.53 2.63
CA VAL A 93 -10.30 5.53 3.65
C VAL A 93 -11.66 5.15 3.05
N ALA A 94 -11.97 5.59 1.83
CA ALA A 94 -13.18 5.20 1.13
C ALA A 94 -13.20 3.70 0.84
N GLU A 95 -12.06 3.12 0.42
CA GLU A 95 -11.89 1.67 0.27
C GLU A 95 -12.14 0.93 1.58
N LEU A 96 -11.54 1.37 2.69
CA LEU A 96 -11.71 0.77 4.02
C LEU A 96 -13.16 0.84 4.50
N LYS A 97 -13.84 1.98 4.29
CA LYS A 97 -15.27 2.12 4.61
C LYS A 97 -16.10 1.12 3.82
N LYS A 98 -15.81 0.94 2.53
CA LYS A 98 -16.52 -0.02 1.68
C LYS A 98 -16.30 -1.45 2.13
N LEU A 99 -15.06 -1.83 2.47
CA LEU A 99 -14.73 -3.16 2.98
C LEU A 99 -15.41 -3.44 4.33
N LYS A 100 -15.54 -2.42 5.19
CA LYS A 100 -16.19 -2.56 6.50
C LYS A 100 -17.67 -2.93 6.41
N GLU A 101 -18.36 -2.59 5.31
CA GLU A 101 -19.78 -2.94 5.11
C GLU A 101 -20.02 -4.46 5.16
N SER A 102 -19.07 -5.26 4.70
CA SER A 102 -19.15 -6.74 4.72
C SER A 102 -18.14 -7.39 5.67
N ASN A 103 -17.20 -6.64 6.23
CA ASN A 103 -16.17 -7.15 7.13
C ASN A 103 -16.08 -6.29 8.42
N PRO A 104 -16.72 -6.70 9.51
CA PRO A 104 -16.78 -5.90 10.74
C PRO A 104 -15.42 -5.78 11.47
N LEU A 105 -14.43 -6.62 11.13
CA LEU A 105 -13.08 -6.51 11.68
C LEU A 105 -12.33 -5.29 11.12
N VAL A 106 -12.74 -4.77 9.97
CA VAL A 106 -12.12 -3.58 9.39
C VAL A 106 -12.34 -2.37 10.28
N ASN A 107 -11.25 -1.83 10.80
CA ASN A 107 -11.21 -0.64 11.64
C ASN A 107 -10.02 0.21 11.24
N TYR A 108 -10.10 1.52 11.44
CA TYR A 108 -9.01 2.41 11.09
C TYR A 108 -9.01 3.66 11.97
N GLN A 109 -7.83 4.27 12.10
CA GLN A 109 -7.58 5.54 12.74
C GLN A 109 -6.66 6.39 11.86
N ILE A 110 -6.96 7.69 11.77
CA ILE A 110 -6.15 8.66 11.04
C ILE A 110 -5.54 9.62 12.03
N THR A 111 -4.23 9.83 11.93
CA THR A 111 -3.50 10.89 12.61
C THR A 111 -2.94 11.85 11.57
N VAL A 112 -3.23 13.14 11.73
CA VAL A 112 -2.70 14.21 10.86
C VAL A 112 -1.49 14.82 11.54
N MET A 113 -0.39 14.98 10.80
CA MET A 113 0.83 15.66 11.26
C MET A 113 0.88 17.06 10.65
N PRO A 114 0.24 18.08 11.28
CA PRO A 114 0.03 19.39 10.66
C PRO A 114 1.31 20.15 10.34
N LYS A 115 2.40 19.89 11.08
CA LYS A 115 3.70 20.54 10.85
C LYS A 115 4.37 20.10 9.55
N THR A 116 4.09 18.88 9.09
CA THR A 116 4.72 18.29 7.89
C THR A 116 3.73 18.07 6.76
N GLY A 117 2.42 18.15 7.03
CA GLY A 117 1.36 17.83 6.06
C GLY A 117 1.21 16.32 5.81
N GLU A 118 1.81 15.49 6.66
CA GLU A 118 1.79 14.04 6.54
C GLU A 118 0.58 13.41 7.26
N TYR A 119 0.25 12.18 6.86
CA TYR A 119 -0.84 11.41 7.46
C TYR A 119 -0.34 10.04 7.89
N LEU A 120 -0.81 9.57 9.04
CA LEU A 120 -0.62 8.19 9.49
C LEU A 120 -2.01 7.52 9.54
N LEU A 121 -2.17 6.43 8.80
CA LEU A 121 -3.38 5.61 8.77
C LEU A 121 -3.05 4.25 9.39
N ASP A 122 -3.58 3.98 10.57
CA ASP A 122 -3.50 2.68 11.25
C ASP A 122 -4.81 1.94 11.00
N PHE A 123 -4.76 0.73 10.45
CA PHE A 123 -5.97 -0.02 10.12
C PHE A 123 -5.79 -1.53 10.18
N LEU A 124 -6.91 -2.21 10.43
CA LEU A 124 -7.02 -3.66 10.43
C LEU A 124 -7.74 -4.11 9.16
N LEU A 125 -7.20 -5.11 8.48
CA LEU A 125 -7.87 -5.87 7.44
C LEU A 125 -7.99 -7.33 7.85
N SER A 126 -8.95 -8.03 7.26
CA SER A 126 -9.02 -9.48 7.35
C SER A 126 -9.63 -10.08 6.10
N GLN A 127 -9.38 -11.36 5.91
CA GLN A 127 -9.96 -12.16 4.84
C GLN A 127 -10.59 -13.41 5.42
N VAL A 128 -11.90 -13.56 5.21
CA VAL A 128 -12.62 -14.77 5.61
C VAL A 128 -12.09 -15.97 4.82
N ALA A 129 -11.82 -17.07 5.51
CA ALA A 129 -11.36 -18.31 4.91
C ALA A 129 -12.46 -18.93 4.03
N PRO A 130 -12.12 -19.85 3.09
CA PRO A 130 -13.10 -20.51 2.25
C PRO A 130 -14.22 -21.25 3.00
N ASP A 131 -14.00 -21.62 4.26
CA ASP A 131 -14.98 -22.27 5.13
C ASP A 131 -16.10 -21.32 5.63
N GLY A 132 -15.95 -20.01 5.43
CA GLY A 132 -16.89 -18.98 5.89
C GLY A 132 -16.96 -18.79 7.41
N LYS A 133 -16.13 -19.49 8.18
CA LYS A 133 -16.18 -19.54 9.65
C LYS A 133 -14.93 -18.99 10.32
N SER A 134 -13.78 -19.06 9.64
CA SER A 134 -12.49 -18.62 10.16
C SER A 134 -11.92 -17.46 9.33
N GLN A 135 -10.88 -16.81 9.85
CA GLN A 135 -10.12 -15.80 9.10
C GLN A 135 -8.85 -16.46 8.55
N SER A 136 -8.65 -16.36 7.24
CA SER A 136 -7.41 -16.77 6.58
C SER A 136 -6.28 -15.76 6.78
N ILE A 137 -6.62 -14.47 6.90
CA ILE A 137 -5.68 -13.37 7.13
C ILE A 137 -6.29 -12.40 8.13
N VAL A 138 -5.48 -11.90 9.05
CA VAL A 138 -5.76 -10.71 9.86
C VAL A 138 -4.48 -9.88 9.87
N GLU A 139 -4.54 -8.66 9.35
CA GLU A 139 -3.36 -7.84 9.10
C GLU A 139 -3.58 -6.43 9.65
N ARG A 140 -2.69 -6.00 10.55
CA ARG A 140 -2.61 -4.60 10.97
C ARG A 140 -1.61 -3.88 10.10
N ASN A 141 -2.04 -2.77 9.52
CA ASN A 141 -1.28 -1.92 8.63
C ASN A 141 -1.09 -0.54 9.25
N VAL A 142 0.11 0.02 9.14
CA VAL A 142 0.41 1.39 9.62
C VAL A 142 1.06 2.19 8.50
N TYR A 143 0.27 3.01 7.84
CA TYR A 143 0.66 3.68 6.60
C TYR A 143 0.99 5.15 6.85
N ARG A 144 2.23 5.55 6.58
CA ARG A 144 2.69 6.93 6.60
C ARG A 144 2.74 7.50 5.20
N TYR A 145 1.88 8.48 4.93
CA TYR A 145 1.81 9.20 3.67
C TYR A 145 2.52 10.54 3.78
N LYS A 146 3.42 10.83 2.83
CA LYS A 146 4.13 12.10 2.75
C LYS A 146 4.26 12.61 1.32
N GLN A 147 4.36 13.93 1.18
CA GLN A 147 4.81 14.51 -0.09
C GLN A 147 6.26 14.09 -0.35
N PHE A 148 6.56 13.81 -1.61
CA PHE A 148 7.87 13.45 -2.11
C PHE A 148 8.25 14.34 -3.29
N SER A 149 9.54 14.62 -3.43
CA SER A 149 10.13 15.23 -4.62
C SER A 149 11.37 14.43 -4.99
N ASP A 150 11.49 14.05 -6.26
CA ASP A 150 12.71 13.41 -6.77
C ASP A 150 13.85 14.44 -6.92
N PRO A 151 15.10 14.00 -7.17
CA PRO A 151 16.24 14.90 -7.36
C PRO A 151 16.09 15.89 -8.53
N SER A 152 15.18 15.62 -9.47
CA SER A 152 14.84 16.52 -10.58
C SER A 152 13.72 17.51 -10.25
N GLY A 153 13.19 17.47 -9.02
CA GLY A 153 12.12 18.33 -8.54
C GLY A 153 10.71 17.87 -8.92
N LYS A 154 10.55 16.67 -9.51
CA LYS A 154 9.21 16.15 -9.83
C LYS A 154 8.53 15.67 -8.55
N LYS A 155 7.27 16.06 -8.40
CA LYS A 155 6.46 15.76 -7.22
C LYS A 155 5.87 14.35 -7.27
N GLY A 156 5.73 13.76 -6.09
CA GLY A 156 5.02 12.52 -5.84
C GLY A 156 4.48 12.45 -4.43
N ILE A 157 3.81 11.36 -4.13
CA ILE A 157 3.33 10.98 -2.81
C ILE A 157 3.97 9.64 -2.48
N LEU A 158 4.74 9.60 -1.41
CA LEU A 158 5.35 8.40 -0.89
C LEU A 158 4.48 7.85 0.24
N LEU A 159 4.17 6.58 0.15
CA LEU A 159 3.59 5.78 1.21
C LEU A 159 4.66 4.81 1.71
N PHE A 160 4.91 4.84 3.02
CA PHE A 160 5.72 3.86 3.74
C PHE A 160 4.83 3.14 4.75
N GLY A 161 4.91 1.81 4.83
CA GLY A 161 4.17 1.02 5.80
C GLY A 161 4.84 -0.30 6.11
#